data_AF-A0AAV9XT79-F1
#
_entry.id   AF-A0AAV9XT79-F1
#
_cell.length_a   1.000
_cell.length_b   1.000
_cell.length_c   1.000
_cell.angle_alpha   90.00
_cell.angle_beta   90.00
_cell.angle_gamma   90.00
#
_symmetry.space_group_name_H-M   'P 1'
#
loop_
_entity.id
_entity.type
_entity.pdbx_description
1 polymer ?
#
loop_
_entity_poly.entity_id
_entity_poly.type
_entity_poly.pdbx_seq_one_letter_code
_entity_poly.pdbx_strand_id
1 'polypeptide(L)'
;MKFLVTFALLLTAASAAPAAEPEPEAAPAGLEARQTCYWTWTHIGCFPNGPGGAIASTTSYASGGGSWSWCTSWCQTNAPSSTYAGINSQNYMGTSSSTCVCGTGPSNSVPWAVPASGCYLPCAYSSKTVQQCADGSCQCGGPRAYSIFQKSQVCY
;
A
#
# COMPACT_ATOMS: atom_id res chain seq x y z
N MET A 1 -21.80 71.94 -48.73
CA MET A 1 -21.55 71.07 -49.91
C MET A 1 -21.02 69.74 -49.35
N LYS A 2 -21.82 68.65 -49.30
CA LYS A 2 -21.77 67.47 -50.22
C LYS A 2 -20.33 66.89 -50.32
N PHE A 3 -19.96 65.65 -49.98
CA PHE A 3 -20.51 64.27 -50.12
C PHE A 3 -19.90 63.35 -49.01
N LEU A 4 -20.62 62.44 -48.31
CA LEU A 4 -20.97 61.04 -48.65
C LEU A 4 -19.82 60.17 -49.19
N VAL A 5 -19.39 59.12 -48.46
CA VAL A 5 -19.48 57.70 -48.88
C VAL A 5 -19.44 56.79 -47.63
N THR A 6 -20.52 56.02 -47.48
CA THR A 6 -20.78 54.97 -46.51
C THR A 6 -20.22 53.64 -47.03
N PHE A 7 -19.50 52.87 -46.21
CA PHE A 7 -19.23 51.45 -46.50
C PHE A 7 -19.98 50.59 -45.49
N ALA A 8 -21.04 49.94 -45.98
CA ALA A 8 -21.83 48.96 -45.26
C ALA A 8 -21.09 47.61 -45.28
N LEU A 9 -20.69 47.11 -44.11
CA LEU A 9 -20.32 45.70 -43.94
C LEU A 9 -21.56 44.95 -43.46
N LEU A 10 -22.14 44.13 -44.34
CA LEU A 10 -23.15 43.15 -43.99
C LEU A 10 -22.50 42.06 -43.12
N LEU A 11 -22.84 42.01 -41.83
CA LEU A 11 -22.69 40.79 -41.03
C LEU A 11 -24.05 40.09 -40.98
N THR A 12 -24.13 38.98 -41.71
CA THR A 12 -25.24 38.03 -41.68
C THR A 12 -25.34 37.43 -40.29
N ALA A 13 -26.43 37.74 -39.57
CA ALA A 13 -26.76 37.09 -38.31
C ALA A 13 -27.19 35.64 -38.58
N ALA A 14 -26.31 34.69 -38.28
CA ALA A 14 -26.69 33.28 -38.21
C ALA A 14 -27.54 33.08 -36.95
N SER A 15 -28.83 32.83 -37.15
CA SER A 15 -29.77 32.41 -36.11
C SER A 15 -29.33 31.04 -35.58
N ALA A 16 -28.75 31.00 -34.38
CA ALA A 16 -28.51 29.77 -33.66
C ALA A 16 -29.86 29.17 -33.23
N ALA A 17 -30.19 28.00 -33.77
CA ALA A 17 -31.32 27.20 -33.30
C ALA A 17 -31.10 26.81 -31.82
N PRO A 18 -32.14 26.83 -30.97
CA PRO A 18 -32.01 26.36 -29.60
C PRO A 18 -31.67 24.87 -29.61
N ALA A 19 -30.56 24.52 -28.97
CA ALA A 19 -30.21 23.13 -28.70
C ALA A 19 -31.32 22.52 -27.83
N ALA A 20 -31.86 21.39 -28.29
CA ALA A 20 -32.81 20.59 -27.51
C ALA A 20 -32.15 20.20 -26.17
N GLU A 21 -32.80 20.54 -25.07
CA GLU A 21 -32.42 20.07 -23.74
C GLU A 21 -32.56 18.54 -23.70
N PRO A 22 -31.54 17.79 -23.25
CA PRO A 22 -31.67 16.36 -23.08
C PRO A 22 -32.66 16.05 -21.95
N GLU A 23 -33.67 15.23 -22.25
CA GLU A 23 -34.58 14.64 -21.26
C GLU A 23 -33.79 13.99 -20.11
N PRO A 24 -34.22 14.15 -18.85
CA PRO A 24 -33.60 13.45 -17.73
C PRO A 24 -33.87 11.94 -17.87
N GLU A 25 -32.85 11.20 -18.30
CA GLU A 25 -32.84 9.75 -18.28
C GLU A 25 -33.10 9.29 -16.85
N ALA A 26 -34.20 8.55 -16.64
CA ALA A 26 -34.56 8.01 -15.36
C ALA A 26 -33.42 7.13 -14.83
N ALA A 27 -32.81 7.56 -13.72
CA ALA A 27 -31.74 6.81 -13.07
C ALA A 27 -32.20 5.35 -12.82
N PRO A 28 -31.42 4.34 -13.22
CA PRO A 28 -31.80 2.95 -13.02
C PRO A 28 -32.05 2.69 -11.53
N ALA A 29 -33.23 2.18 -11.22
CA ALA A 29 -33.60 1.73 -9.88
C ALA A 29 -32.66 0.59 -9.47
N GLY A 30 -31.80 0.84 -8.47
CA GLY A 30 -30.95 -0.20 -7.87
C GLY A 30 -29.52 0.24 -7.58
N LEU A 31 -29.32 1.34 -6.87
CA LEU A 31 -28.09 1.54 -6.09
C LEU A 31 -28.20 0.69 -4.81
N GLU A 32 -28.10 -0.64 -4.95
CA GLU A 32 -27.54 -1.40 -3.83
C GLU A 32 -26.16 -0.79 -3.60
N ALA A 33 -25.94 -0.22 -2.42
CA ALA A 33 -24.65 0.34 -2.03
C ALA A 33 -23.61 -0.79 -2.15
N ARG A 34 -22.96 -0.88 -3.31
CA ARG A 34 -21.81 -1.77 -3.52
C ARG A 34 -20.72 -1.26 -2.61
N GLN A 35 -20.64 -1.83 -1.41
CA GLN A 35 -19.53 -1.59 -0.51
C GLN A 35 -18.24 -1.85 -1.28
N THR A 36 -17.42 -0.82 -1.43
CA THR A 36 -16.12 -0.98 -2.05
C THR A 36 -15.15 -1.33 -0.95
N CYS A 37 -14.62 -2.55 -1.02
CA CYS A 37 -13.68 -3.04 -0.03
C CYS A 37 -12.26 -3.10 -0.59
N TYR A 38 -11.28 -2.68 0.19
CA TYR A 38 -9.86 -2.84 -0.12
C TYR A 38 -9.09 -3.50 1.04
N TRP A 39 -7.96 -4.12 0.71
CA TRP A 39 -7.07 -4.72 1.70
C TRP A 39 -6.04 -3.70 2.17
N THR A 40 -5.89 -3.57 3.48
CA THR A 40 -4.83 -2.80 4.13
C THR A 40 -3.94 -3.71 4.97
N TRP A 41 -2.73 -3.24 5.26
CA TRP A 41 -1.76 -3.94 6.10
C TRP A 41 -1.35 -3.04 7.25
N THR A 42 -1.55 -3.53 8.48
CA THR A 42 -1.26 -2.78 9.71
C THR A 42 -0.12 -3.44 10.46
N HIS A 43 0.90 -2.67 10.86
CA HIS A 43 1.97 -3.18 11.70
C HIS A 43 1.44 -3.52 13.10
N ILE A 44 1.52 -4.79 13.49
CA ILE A 44 1.00 -5.28 14.77
C ILE A 44 2.08 -5.48 15.83
N GLY A 45 3.35 -5.51 15.43
CA GLY A 45 4.45 -5.56 16.38
C GLY A 45 5.70 -6.28 15.89
N CYS A 46 6.62 -6.41 16.85
CA CYS A 46 7.93 -6.99 16.68
C CYS A 46 7.99 -8.35 17.36
N PHE A 47 8.35 -9.39 16.61
CA PHE A 47 8.32 -10.78 17.10
C PHE A 47 9.65 -11.47 16.85
N PRO A 48 10.19 -12.22 17.82
CA PRO A 48 11.51 -12.82 17.68
C PRO A 48 11.51 -13.94 16.62
N ASN A 49 12.65 -14.11 15.98
CA ASN A 49 12.92 -15.26 15.11
C ASN A 49 13.24 -16.47 16.00
N GLY A 50 12.22 -17.25 16.35
CA GLY A 50 12.36 -18.49 17.12
C GLY A 50 12.48 -19.74 16.22
N PRO A 51 12.80 -20.92 16.79
CA PRO A 51 12.68 -22.19 16.09
C PRO A 51 11.19 -22.41 15.71
N GLY A 52 10.85 -22.05 14.47
CA GLY A 52 9.47 -21.98 13.99
C GLY A 52 9.07 -20.67 13.31
N GLY A 53 9.97 -19.67 13.27
CA GLY A 53 9.71 -18.34 12.68
C GLY A 53 8.73 -17.49 13.50
N ALA A 54 8.55 -16.23 13.13
CA ALA A 54 7.55 -15.35 13.77
C ALA A 54 6.11 -15.64 13.28
N ILE A 55 5.99 -16.18 12.07
CA ILE A 55 4.72 -16.51 11.40
C ILE A 55 4.75 -17.99 11.06
N ALA A 56 3.63 -18.69 11.21
CA ALA A 56 3.41 -19.98 10.59
C ALA A 56 3.39 -19.77 9.06
N SER A 57 4.58 -19.81 8.47
CA SER A 57 4.81 -19.43 7.07
C SER A 57 4.16 -20.40 6.11
N THR A 58 3.38 -19.87 5.17
CA THR A 58 2.93 -20.60 3.98
C THR A 58 3.90 -20.40 2.81
N THR A 59 4.64 -19.28 2.78
CA THR A 59 5.67 -19.00 1.77
C THR A 59 6.67 -17.96 2.27
N SER A 60 7.89 -18.02 1.75
CA SER A 60 8.97 -17.09 2.10
C SER A 60 9.84 -16.75 0.89
N TYR A 61 10.35 -15.52 0.87
CA TYR A 61 11.30 -15.04 -0.12
C TYR A 61 12.54 -14.47 0.57
N ALA A 62 13.71 -15.07 0.32
CA ALA A 62 14.94 -14.81 1.08
C ALA A 62 15.86 -13.73 0.47
N SER A 63 15.51 -13.14 -0.69
CA SER A 63 16.47 -12.33 -1.47
C SER A 63 15.83 -11.13 -2.17
N GLY A 64 14.88 -10.45 -1.55
CA GLY A 64 14.16 -9.37 -2.23
C GLY A 64 13.63 -8.31 -1.30
N GLY A 65 13.50 -7.11 -1.89
CA GLY A 65 12.73 -6.02 -1.32
C GLY A 65 13.42 -5.22 -0.25
N GLY A 66 13.32 -3.90 -0.41
CA GLY A 66 13.91 -2.93 0.50
C GLY A 66 12.91 -2.22 1.41
N SER A 67 11.71 -2.76 1.57
CA SER A 67 10.68 -2.12 2.41
C SER A 67 9.63 -3.11 2.88
N TRP A 68 8.96 -2.76 3.98
CA TRP A 68 7.77 -3.46 4.44
C TRP A 68 6.65 -3.43 3.40
N SER A 69 6.52 -2.34 2.64
CA SER A 69 5.49 -2.18 1.60
C SER A 69 5.69 -3.13 0.42
N TRP A 70 6.95 -3.43 0.07
CA TRP A 70 7.25 -4.47 -0.90
C TRP A 70 6.83 -5.84 -0.36
N CYS A 71 7.11 -6.14 0.91
CA CYS A 71 6.79 -7.44 1.49
C CYS A 71 5.27 -7.67 1.55
N THR A 72 4.50 -6.68 2.00
CA THR A 72 3.05 -6.78 2.03
C THR A 72 2.44 -6.89 0.63
N SER A 73 2.98 -6.15 -0.35
CA SER A 73 2.58 -6.28 -1.76
C SER A 73 2.92 -7.67 -2.32
N TRP A 74 4.11 -8.20 -2.03
CA TRP A 74 4.53 -9.52 -2.50
C TRP A 74 3.63 -10.61 -1.90
N CYS A 75 3.30 -10.52 -0.61
CA CYS A 75 2.34 -11.42 0.04
C CYS A 75 0.95 -11.32 -0.55
N GLN A 76 0.49 -10.11 -0.87
CA GLN A 76 -0.79 -9.90 -1.53
C GLN A 76 -0.87 -10.62 -2.89
N THR A 77 0.23 -10.61 -3.66
CA THR A 77 0.28 -11.23 -4.99
C THR A 77 0.52 -12.74 -4.94
N ASN A 78 1.49 -13.20 -4.14
CA ASN A 78 1.98 -14.58 -4.20
C ASN A 78 1.35 -15.50 -3.14
N ALA A 79 0.73 -14.93 -2.11
CA ALA A 79 0.05 -15.68 -1.06
C ALA A 79 -1.22 -14.94 -0.60
N PRO A 80 -2.21 -14.72 -1.48
CA PRO A 80 -3.35 -13.84 -1.22
C PRO A 80 -4.21 -14.30 -0.03
N SER A 81 -4.20 -15.60 0.30
CA SER A 81 -4.86 -16.20 1.47
C SER A 81 -4.13 -15.93 2.80
N SER A 82 -2.92 -15.39 2.76
CA SER A 82 -2.18 -15.02 3.97
C SER A 82 -2.85 -13.86 4.67
N THR A 83 -2.96 -13.96 6.00
CA THR A 83 -3.47 -12.91 6.88
C THR A 83 -2.32 -12.08 7.47
N TYR A 84 -1.10 -12.61 7.47
CA TYR A 84 0.07 -11.98 8.05
C TYR A 84 1.22 -11.94 7.04
N ALA A 85 1.99 -10.85 7.11
CA ALA A 85 3.23 -10.65 6.39
C ALA A 85 4.31 -10.27 7.40
N GLY A 86 5.51 -10.81 7.24
CA GLY A 86 6.63 -10.61 8.15
C GLY A 86 7.87 -10.26 7.35
N ILE A 87 8.53 -9.18 7.73
CA ILE A 87 9.80 -8.77 7.14
C ILE A 87 10.91 -8.80 8.18
N ASN A 88 12.05 -9.36 7.78
CA ASN A 88 13.27 -9.40 8.56
C ASN A 88 14.43 -8.87 7.72
N SER A 89 15.07 -7.82 8.20
CA SER A 89 16.29 -7.25 7.61
C SER A 89 17.49 -8.00 8.15
N GLN A 90 18.21 -8.72 7.27
CA GLN A 90 19.44 -9.43 7.60
C GLN A 90 20.69 -8.53 7.46
N ASN A 91 20.53 -7.22 7.62
CA ASN A 91 21.61 -6.22 7.57
C ASN A 91 22.73 -6.40 8.63
N TYR A 92 22.72 -7.51 9.38
CA TYR A 92 23.66 -7.84 10.44
C TYR A 92 24.94 -8.54 9.95
N MET A 93 25.01 -9.00 8.70
CA MET A 93 26.20 -9.73 8.17
C MET A 93 26.76 -9.16 6.86
N GLY A 94 26.51 -7.88 6.55
CA GLY A 94 26.96 -7.27 5.28
C GLY A 94 26.18 -7.73 4.05
N THR A 95 25.16 -8.56 4.24
CA THR A 95 24.16 -8.91 3.25
C THR A 95 23.02 -7.91 3.27
N SER A 96 22.90 -7.13 2.20
CA SER A 96 21.81 -6.17 1.98
C SER A 96 20.52 -6.86 1.53
N SER A 97 20.07 -7.90 2.24
CA SER A 97 18.85 -8.63 1.92
C SER A 97 17.84 -8.58 3.05
N SER A 98 16.56 -8.52 2.69
CA SER A 98 15.45 -8.74 3.60
C SER A 98 14.78 -10.06 3.24
N THR A 99 14.29 -10.76 4.25
CA THR A 99 13.43 -11.92 4.08
C THR A 99 11.99 -11.49 4.31
N CYS A 100 11.13 -11.76 3.34
CA CYS A 100 9.68 -11.62 3.49
C CYS A 100 9.03 -12.98 3.67
N VAL A 101 8.05 -13.05 4.56
CA VAL A 101 7.35 -14.27 4.94
C VAL A 101 5.86 -13.96 4.98
N CYS A 102 5.04 -14.82 4.37
CA CYS A 102 3.58 -14.71 4.42
C CYS A 102 3.00 -15.91 5.14
N GLY A 103 1.93 -15.72 5.91
CA GLY A 103 1.25 -16.83 6.56
C GLY A 103 -0.12 -16.47 7.12
N THR A 104 -0.75 -17.45 7.77
CA THR A 104 -2.14 -17.36 8.24
C THR A 104 -2.26 -17.10 9.73
N GLY A 105 -1.16 -17.20 10.48
CA GLY A 105 -1.14 -16.96 11.92
C GLY A 105 0.25 -16.70 12.48
N PRO A 106 0.33 -16.14 13.69
CA PRO A 106 1.57 -16.17 14.47
C PRO A 106 2.00 -17.62 14.67
N SER A 107 3.31 -17.87 14.65
CA SER A 107 3.80 -19.22 14.91
C SER A 107 3.52 -19.61 16.36
N ASN A 108 3.01 -20.83 16.60
CA ASN A 108 2.71 -21.36 17.94
C ASN A 108 3.95 -21.40 18.88
N SER A 109 5.14 -21.17 18.32
CA SER A 109 6.43 -21.21 19.01
C SER A 109 6.88 -19.87 19.60
N VAL A 110 6.08 -18.80 19.51
CA VAL A 110 6.54 -17.42 19.80
C VAL A 110 5.75 -16.81 20.95
N PRO A 111 6.21 -16.91 22.21
CA PRO A 111 5.39 -16.50 23.34
C PRO A 111 5.52 -15.02 23.73
N TRP A 112 6.27 -14.16 23.02
CA TRP A 112 6.55 -12.80 23.51
C TRP A 112 6.86 -11.80 22.38
N ALA A 113 6.29 -10.59 22.47
CA ALA A 113 6.76 -9.43 21.71
C ALA A 113 8.16 -9.04 22.19
N VAL A 114 9.10 -8.81 21.26
CA VAL A 114 10.41 -8.25 21.59
C VAL A 114 10.31 -6.73 21.70
N PRO A 115 11.20 -6.06 22.46
CA PRO A 115 11.24 -4.61 22.51
C PRO A 115 11.35 -4.04 21.09
N ALA A 116 10.52 -3.04 20.82
CA ALA A 116 10.28 -2.54 19.48
C ALA A 116 11.56 -2.02 18.79
N SER A 117 12.57 -1.61 19.58
CA SER A 117 13.91 -1.24 19.11
C SER A 117 14.62 -2.32 18.30
N GLY A 118 14.26 -3.61 18.46
CA GLY A 118 14.80 -4.72 17.67
C GLY A 118 14.21 -4.86 16.26
N CYS A 119 13.13 -4.15 15.94
CA CYS A 119 12.43 -4.23 14.65
C CYS A 119 12.47 -2.95 13.83
N TYR A 120 12.91 -1.84 14.42
CA TYR A 120 13.01 -0.57 13.72
C TYR A 120 14.36 -0.38 13.03
N LEU A 121 14.89 -1.42 12.39
CA LEU A 121 16.13 -1.30 11.64
C LEU A 121 15.87 -0.84 10.20
N PRO A 122 16.85 -0.18 9.56
CA PRO A 122 16.79 0.12 8.15
C PRO A 122 16.49 -1.14 7.34
N CYS A 123 15.51 -1.02 6.47
CA CYS A 123 15.23 -2.01 5.44
C CYS A 123 16.43 -2.17 4.52
N ALA A 124 16.57 -3.34 3.89
CA ALA A 124 17.57 -3.51 2.83
C ALA A 124 17.45 -2.39 1.77
N TYR A 125 18.57 -1.95 1.20
CA TYR A 125 18.59 -0.88 0.18
C TYR A 125 18.05 0.49 0.62
N SER A 126 17.67 0.67 1.89
CA SER A 126 17.34 1.98 2.44
C SER A 126 18.62 2.77 2.72
N SER A 127 18.60 4.08 2.42
CA SER A 127 19.66 5.02 2.83
C SER A 127 19.50 5.49 4.28
N LYS A 128 18.44 5.07 4.99
CA LYS A 128 18.21 5.46 6.38
C LYS A 128 19.21 4.78 7.32
N THR A 129 19.65 5.53 8.31
CA THR A 129 20.45 5.03 9.44
C THR A 129 19.53 4.50 10.55
N VAL A 130 20.09 3.67 11.45
CA VAL A 130 19.35 3.18 12.62
C VAL A 130 18.79 4.33 13.46
N GLN A 131 19.54 5.42 13.61
CA GLN A 131 19.12 6.61 14.34
C GLN A 131 17.91 7.30 13.68
N GLN A 132 17.90 7.37 12.34
CA GLN A 132 16.76 7.90 11.57
C GLN A 132 15.53 6.98 11.57
N CYS A 133 15.68 5.76 12.11
CA CYS A 133 14.62 4.79 12.27
C CYS A 133 14.13 4.68 13.72
N ALA A 134 14.75 5.39 14.67
CA ALA A 134 14.38 5.37 16.08
C ALA A 134 12.98 5.93 16.36
N ASP A 135 12.42 6.68 15.41
CA ASP A 135 11.04 7.16 15.39
C ASP A 135 10.01 6.04 15.07
N GLY A 136 10.48 4.84 14.76
CA GLY A 136 9.64 3.70 14.40
C GLY A 136 9.28 3.63 12.92
N SER A 137 9.83 4.50 12.08
CA SER A 137 9.50 4.57 10.64
C SER A 137 10.06 3.41 9.82
N CYS A 138 11.02 2.65 10.32
CA CYS A 138 11.67 1.55 9.59
C CYS A 138 11.24 0.18 10.12
N GLN A 139 10.02 -0.23 9.81
CA GLN A 139 9.43 -1.49 10.28
C GLN A 139 9.91 -2.70 9.45
N CYS A 140 11.22 -2.92 9.40
CA CYS A 140 11.83 -3.95 8.58
C CYS A 140 12.42 -5.12 9.37
N GLY A 141 12.12 -5.18 10.67
CA GLY A 141 12.65 -6.21 11.55
C GLY A 141 14.12 -5.98 11.86
N GLY A 142 14.77 -7.00 12.41
CA GLY A 142 16.20 -6.97 12.67
C GLY A 142 16.78 -8.38 12.79
N PRO A 143 18.07 -8.53 13.14
CA PRO A 143 18.79 -9.82 13.03
C PRO A 143 18.12 -11.02 13.70
N ARG A 144 17.24 -10.77 14.67
CA ARG A 144 16.51 -11.80 15.40
C ARG A 144 15.04 -11.48 15.58
N ALA A 145 14.48 -10.60 14.76
CA ALA A 145 13.10 -10.17 14.90
C ALA A 145 12.45 -9.84 13.55
N TYR A 146 11.17 -10.19 13.41
CA TYR A 146 10.34 -9.80 12.29
C TYR A 146 9.45 -8.63 12.69
N SER A 147 9.32 -7.64 11.80
CA SER A 147 8.18 -6.73 11.84
C SER A 147 7.00 -7.43 11.19
N ILE A 148 5.89 -7.54 11.92
CA ILE A 148 4.70 -8.28 11.49
C ILE A 148 3.59 -7.30 11.13
N PHE A 149 2.96 -7.57 9.99
CA PHE A 149 1.85 -6.83 9.44
C PHE A 149 0.65 -7.76 9.33
N GLN A 150 -0.50 -7.29 9.79
CA GLN A 150 -1.77 -7.99 9.65
C GLN A 150 -2.58 -7.36 8.53
N LYS A 151 -3.10 -8.23 7.66
CA LYS A 151 -4.03 -7.89 6.60
C LYS A 151 -5.43 -7.68 7.17
N SER A 152 -6.10 -6.60 6.77
CA SER A 152 -7.48 -6.31 7.15
C SER A 152 -8.25 -5.76 5.97
N GLN A 153 -9.55 -6.06 5.90
CA GLN A 153 -10.42 -5.51 4.87
C GLN A 153 -11.08 -4.23 5.41
N VAL A 154 -11.03 -3.17 4.62
CA VAL A 154 -11.72 -1.91 4.91
C VAL A 154 -12.75 -1.69 3.81
N CYS A 155 -14.01 -1.48 4.18
CA CYS A 155 -15.13 -1.26 3.26
C CYS A 155 -15.75 0.12 3.51
N TYR A 156 -16.08 0.82 2.43
CA TYR A 156 -16.79 2.10 2.44
C TYR A 156 -17.96 2.09 1.47
#